data_AF-A0A937CUM9-F1
#
_entry.id   AF-A0A937CUM9-F1
#
_cell.length_a   1.000
_cell.length_b   1.000
_cell.length_c   1.000
_cell.angle_alpha   90.00
_cell.angle_beta   90.00
_cell.angle_gamma   90.00
#
_symmetry.space_group_name_H-M   'P 1'
#
loop_
_entity.id
_entity.type
_entity.pdbx_description
1 polymer ?
#
loop_
_entity_poly.entity_id
_entity_poly.type
_entity_poly.pdbx_seq_one_letter_code
_entity_poly.pdbx_strand_id
1 'polypeptide(L)'
;MQIKLAGQTDLAGFRSEARQLLAHQVPPEEVEWGMEASADPFADPGPAQASRPKNVARAATAIVPASFTRLCEFVVLHRDPERFSLLYRLLWRLVHEPNLRNDPLDADMLQAQHMAHAVRRDIHKMKANLRRHALRDAQGEALEVGGYEPAHHVVEAIAPWFAKRIEAPRWAIFTPERSVRCEGGRLHFGPGVPVAELPGNDGTESQWLACYERVFAPHDKSAADA
;
A
#
# COMPACT_ATOMS: atom_id res chain seq x y z
N MET A 1 13.50 18.06 -8.19
CA MET A 1 13.85 16.68 -8.57
C MET A 1 12.64 15.81 -8.36
N GLN A 2 12.13 15.19 -9.42
CA GLN A 2 10.94 14.33 -9.33
C GLN A 2 11.37 12.89 -9.08
N ILE A 3 10.83 12.28 -8.02
CA ILE A 3 11.01 10.86 -7.69
C ILE A 3 9.70 10.14 -7.96
N LYS A 4 9.78 9.01 -8.68
CA LYS A 4 8.62 8.18 -8.97
C LYS A 4 8.72 6.86 -8.21
N LEU A 5 7.70 6.57 -7.41
CA LEU A 5 7.56 5.32 -6.68
C LEU A 5 6.69 4.34 -7.47
N ALA A 6 6.93 3.04 -7.30
CA ALA A 6 6.22 2.00 -8.03
C ALA A 6 4.75 1.87 -7.61
N GLY A 7 4.37 2.40 -6.44
CA GLY A 7 2.99 2.35 -5.96
C GLY A 7 2.75 3.09 -4.66
N GLN A 8 1.48 3.21 -4.29
CA GLN A 8 1.00 4.02 -3.16
C GLN A 8 1.58 3.58 -1.81
N THR A 9 2.01 2.33 -1.68
CA THR A 9 2.51 1.71 -0.45
C THR A 9 4.00 1.32 -0.54
N ASP A 10 4.72 1.81 -1.55
CA ASP A 10 6.11 1.42 -1.86
C ASP A 10 7.14 1.97 -0.85
N LEU A 11 7.16 1.38 0.34
CA LEU A 11 8.12 1.71 1.39
C LEU A 11 9.56 1.34 0.99
N ALA A 12 9.74 0.27 0.23
CA ALA A 12 11.07 -0.20 -0.16
C ALA A 12 11.72 0.76 -1.14
N GLY A 13 10.99 1.18 -2.18
CA GLY A 13 11.37 2.21 -3.12
C GLY A 13 11.62 3.54 -2.43
N PHE A 14 10.69 3.98 -1.57
CA PHE A 14 10.90 5.20 -0.77
C PHE A 14 12.20 5.16 0.03
N ARG A 15 12.48 4.07 0.75
CA ARG A 15 13.72 3.93 1.53
C ARG A 15 14.96 3.91 0.65
N SER A 16 14.87 3.35 -0.56
CA SER A 16 15.97 3.36 -1.53
C SER A 16 16.30 4.78 -1.97
N GLU A 17 15.29 5.50 -2.46
CA GLU A 17 15.43 6.85 -3.00
C GLU A 17 15.80 7.87 -1.92
N ALA A 18 15.13 7.82 -0.76
CA ALA A 18 15.43 8.70 0.37
C ALA A 18 16.89 8.55 0.85
N ARG A 19 17.45 7.33 0.83
CA ARG A 19 18.88 7.12 1.16
C ARG A 19 19.81 7.75 0.12
N GLN A 20 19.45 7.67 -1.16
CA GLN A 20 20.25 8.29 -2.23
C GLN A 20 20.20 9.80 -2.15
N LEU A 21 19.02 10.39 -2.00
CA LEU A 21 18.84 11.84 -1.87
C LEU A 21 19.61 12.41 -0.69
N LEU A 22 19.52 11.74 0.47
CA LEU A 22 20.27 12.13 1.67
C LEU A 22 21.78 12.03 1.45
N ALA A 23 22.27 11.02 0.73
CA ALA A 23 23.69 10.88 0.40
C ALA A 23 24.20 12.00 -0.53
N HIS A 24 23.33 12.52 -1.40
CA HIS A 24 23.64 13.65 -2.29
C HIS A 24 23.34 15.01 -1.66
N GLN A 25 22.94 15.06 -0.39
CA GLN A 25 22.56 16.28 0.31
C GLN A 25 21.47 17.10 -0.43
N VAL A 26 20.48 16.42 -1.02
CA VAL A 26 19.36 17.09 -1.68
C VAL A 26 18.33 17.53 -0.63
N PRO A 27 18.06 18.84 -0.46
CA PRO A 27 17.15 19.31 0.56
C PRO A 27 15.68 18.97 0.21
N PRO A 28 14.78 18.82 1.20
CA PRO A 28 13.41 18.35 0.97
C PRO A 28 12.59 19.23 0.01
N GLU A 29 12.80 20.55 0.00
CA GLU A 29 12.13 21.51 -0.89
C GLU A 29 12.46 21.31 -2.37
N GLU A 30 13.55 20.62 -2.68
CA GLU A 30 13.95 20.29 -4.05
C GLU A 30 13.40 18.93 -4.50
N VAL A 31 12.63 18.21 -3.68
CA VAL A 31 12.17 16.85 -3.98
C VAL A 31 10.66 16.83 -4.08
N GLU A 32 10.16 16.37 -5.23
CA GLU A 32 8.74 16.10 -5.46
C GLU A 32 8.54 14.59 -5.57
N TRP A 33 7.70 14.04 -4.70
CA TRP A 33 7.35 12.62 -4.70
C TRP A 33 6.09 12.40 -5.53
N GLY A 34 6.18 11.48 -6.49
CA GLY A 34 5.06 11.06 -7.32
C GLY A 34 5.01 9.55 -7.45
N MET A 35 3.92 9.07 -8.05
CA MET A 35 3.80 7.68 -8.48
C MET A 35 4.29 7.56 -9.92
N GLU A 36 4.86 6.41 -10.28
CA GLU A 36 4.93 6.04 -11.68
C GLU A 36 3.51 6.03 -12.22
N ALA A 37 3.25 6.83 -13.26
CA ALA A 37 2.02 6.67 -14.02
C ALA A 37 2.03 5.23 -14.52
N SER A 38 0.99 4.46 -14.20
CA SER A 38 0.73 3.13 -14.74
C SER A 38 1.18 3.13 -16.20
N ALA A 39 2.28 2.43 -16.49
CA ALA A 39 2.83 2.40 -17.83
C ALA A 39 1.70 1.98 -18.79
N ASP A 40 1.39 2.84 -19.73
CA ASP A 40 0.53 2.49 -20.85
C ASP A 40 1.13 1.22 -21.49
N PRO A 41 0.40 0.10 -21.65
CA PRO A 41 0.93 -1.13 -22.23
C PRO A 41 1.49 -0.98 -23.65
N PHE A 42 1.34 0.19 -24.26
CA PHE A 42 1.84 0.57 -25.58
C PHE A 42 2.99 1.60 -25.56
N ALA A 43 3.47 2.00 -24.38
CA ALA A 43 4.63 2.88 -24.28
C ALA A 43 5.93 2.10 -24.55
N ASP A 44 6.60 2.46 -25.64
CA ASP A 44 7.92 1.99 -26.04
C ASP A 44 8.92 2.10 -24.86
N PRO A 45 9.66 1.03 -24.49
CA PRO A 45 10.60 1.09 -23.38
C PRO A 45 11.78 2.02 -23.73
N GLY A 46 11.63 3.29 -23.36
CA GLY A 46 12.74 4.24 -23.33
C GLY A 46 13.87 3.70 -22.45
N PRO A 47 15.14 3.99 -22.79
CA PRO A 47 16.28 3.25 -22.27
C PRO A 47 16.33 3.31 -20.74
N ALA A 48 16.41 2.12 -20.13
CA ALA A 48 16.64 1.93 -18.72
C ALA A 48 17.82 2.81 -18.26
N GLN A 49 17.52 3.83 -17.46
CA GLN A 49 18.57 4.70 -16.94
C GLN A 49 19.46 3.92 -15.98
N ALA A 50 20.64 3.62 -16.50
CA ALA A 50 21.93 3.43 -15.85
C ALA A 50 21.93 2.83 -14.43
N SER A 51 22.49 1.63 -14.35
CA SER A 51 23.17 1.10 -13.18
C SER A 51 23.96 2.19 -12.45
N ARG A 52 23.52 2.56 -11.23
CA ARG A 52 24.15 3.59 -10.40
C ARG A 52 24.76 3.02 -9.12
N PRO A 53 25.85 3.64 -8.62
CA PRO A 53 26.83 2.97 -7.76
C PRO A 53 26.28 2.66 -6.37
N LYS A 54 26.57 1.45 -5.90
CA LYS A 54 26.37 0.99 -4.51
C LYS A 54 27.50 1.54 -3.64
N ASN A 55 27.39 2.75 -3.12
CA ASN A 55 28.14 3.11 -1.91
C ASN A 55 27.48 4.30 -1.21
N VAL A 56 26.93 4.04 -0.04
CA VAL A 56 26.47 5.08 0.89
C VAL A 56 27.53 5.22 1.97
N ALA A 57 27.91 6.46 2.30
CA ALA A 57 28.69 6.73 3.49
C ALA A 57 27.91 6.26 4.72
N ARG A 58 28.46 5.26 5.41
CA ARG A 58 27.97 4.57 6.62
C ARG A 58 27.46 5.49 7.75
N ALA A 59 27.75 6.79 7.69
CA ALA A 59 27.37 7.81 8.66
C ALA A 59 25.86 8.14 8.64
N ALA A 60 25.20 8.16 7.48
CA ALA A 60 23.77 8.53 7.39
C ALA A 60 22.84 7.44 7.99
N THR A 61 23.26 6.17 7.96
CA THR A 61 22.49 5.04 8.49
C THR A 61 22.58 4.90 10.02
N ALA A 62 23.62 5.47 10.65
CA ALA A 62 23.85 5.37 12.10
C ALA A 62 22.95 6.30 12.94
N ILE A 63 22.16 7.16 12.29
CA ILE A 63 21.50 8.33 12.88
C ILE A 63 19.98 8.13 12.99
N VAL A 64 19.38 7.17 12.28
CA VAL A 64 17.92 7.01 12.23
C VAL A 64 17.40 6.08 13.34
N PRO A 65 16.55 6.55 14.26
CA PRO A 65 15.99 5.70 15.32
C PRO A 65 15.09 4.58 14.78
N ALA A 66 15.08 3.42 15.45
CA ALA A 66 14.18 2.32 15.11
C ALA A 66 12.69 2.72 15.19
N SER A 67 12.34 3.65 16.09
CA SER A 67 10.99 4.22 16.19
C SER A 67 10.56 4.94 14.91
N PHE A 68 11.47 5.66 14.25
CA PHE A 68 11.19 6.33 12.99
C PHE A 68 10.97 5.32 11.85
N THR A 69 11.73 4.24 11.81
CA THR A 69 11.51 3.17 10.81
C THR A 69 10.12 2.55 10.97
N ARG A 70 9.70 2.25 12.21
CA ARG A 70 8.33 1.78 12.49
C ARG A 70 7.27 2.82 12.17
N LEU A 71 7.55 4.10 12.34
CA LEU A 71 6.64 5.17 11.97
C LEU A 71 6.40 5.18 10.44
N CYS A 72 7.48 5.04 9.65
CA CYS A 72 7.40 4.96 8.19
C CYS A 72 6.46 3.83 7.73
N GLU A 73 6.52 2.65 8.37
CA GLU A 73 5.67 1.48 8.04
C GLU A 73 4.17 1.80 8.08
N PHE A 74 3.74 2.75 8.93
CA PHE A 74 2.33 3.18 8.99
C PHE A 74 2.07 4.42 8.15
N VAL A 75 2.93 5.44 8.21
CA VAL A 75 2.71 6.71 7.49
C VAL A 75 2.65 6.50 5.99
N VAL A 76 3.43 5.57 5.44
CA VAL A 76 3.41 5.24 4.00
C VAL A 76 2.02 4.79 3.51
N LEU A 77 1.21 4.21 4.41
CA LEU A 77 -0.12 3.71 4.11
C LEU A 77 -1.20 4.81 4.20
N HIS A 78 -0.88 5.99 4.72
CA HIS A 78 -1.85 7.08 4.84
C HIS A 78 -2.27 7.56 3.44
N ARG A 79 -3.50 8.08 3.30
CA ARG A 79 -4.02 8.52 1.97
C ARG A 79 -3.49 9.87 1.50
N ASP A 80 -2.87 10.62 2.40
CA ASP A 80 -2.38 11.97 2.11
C ASP A 80 -1.21 11.88 1.10
N PRO A 81 -1.28 12.60 -0.04
CA PRO A 81 -0.22 12.57 -1.05
C PRO A 81 1.14 13.05 -0.51
N GLU A 82 1.16 13.95 0.47
CA GLU A 82 2.38 14.53 1.03
C GLU A 82 3.09 13.63 2.04
N ARG A 83 2.57 12.42 2.30
CA ARG A 83 3.15 11.49 3.29
C ARG A 83 4.62 11.16 3.01
N PHE A 84 5.02 11.02 1.73
CA PHE A 84 6.41 10.73 1.36
C PHE A 84 7.30 11.96 1.51
N SER A 85 6.80 13.14 1.12
CA SER A 85 7.46 14.43 1.35
C SER A 85 7.73 14.66 2.83
N LEU A 86 6.70 14.44 3.68
CA LEU A 86 6.80 14.54 5.14
C LEU A 86 7.84 13.58 5.72
N LEU A 87 7.81 12.30 5.29
CA LEU A 87 8.78 11.31 5.76
C LEU A 87 10.21 11.66 5.33
N TYR A 88 10.40 12.17 4.10
CA TYR A 88 11.72 12.60 3.64
C TYR A 88 12.21 13.83 4.41
N ARG A 89 11.34 14.82 4.61
CA ARG A 89 11.65 16.02 5.42
C ARG A 89 12.06 15.64 6.84
N LEU A 90 11.31 14.77 7.50
CA LEU A 90 11.66 14.26 8.83
C LEU A 90 13.00 13.51 8.83
N LEU A 91 13.26 12.66 7.84
CA LEU A 91 14.53 11.95 7.72
C LEU A 91 15.71 12.93 7.56
N TRP A 92 15.56 13.92 6.68
CA TRP A 92 16.56 14.97 6.46
C TRP A 92 16.85 15.75 7.74
N ARG A 93 15.80 16.21 8.42
CA ARG A 93 15.91 16.97 9.67
C ARG A 93 16.49 16.11 10.80
N LEU A 94 16.16 14.82 10.90
CA LEU A 94 16.77 13.92 11.90
C LEU A 94 18.29 13.76 11.76
N VAL A 95 18.84 14.07 10.58
CA VAL A 95 20.27 14.04 10.30
C VAL A 95 20.93 15.39 10.59
N HIS A 96 20.24 16.49 10.29
CA HIS A 96 20.80 17.85 10.40
C HIS A 96 20.42 18.58 11.70
N GLU A 97 19.37 18.14 12.40
CA GLU A 97 18.84 18.70 13.65
C GLU A 97 18.94 17.65 14.77
N PRO A 98 20.04 17.61 15.53
CA PRO A 98 20.27 16.58 16.56
C PRO A 98 19.19 16.55 17.64
N ASN A 99 18.56 17.70 17.94
CA ASN A 99 17.57 17.85 19.00
C ASN A 99 16.18 17.35 18.61
N LEU A 100 15.89 17.19 17.30
CA LEU A 100 14.56 16.79 16.82
C LEU A 100 14.09 15.47 17.43
N ARG A 101 15.00 14.53 17.70
CA ARG A 101 14.68 13.23 18.33
C ARG A 101 14.06 13.37 19.72
N ASN A 102 14.38 14.46 20.40
CA ASN A 102 13.98 14.73 21.77
C ASN A 102 12.88 15.78 21.84
N ASP A 103 12.38 16.28 20.71
CA ASP A 103 11.28 17.23 20.64
C ASP A 103 9.96 16.52 20.28
N PRO A 104 9.16 16.14 21.30
CA PRO A 104 7.86 15.52 21.05
C PRO A 104 6.81 16.49 20.50
N LEU A 105 7.07 17.79 20.52
CA LEU A 105 6.14 18.84 20.06
C LEU A 105 6.47 19.35 18.66
N ASP A 106 7.49 18.78 18.01
CA ASP A 106 7.78 19.08 16.61
C ASP A 106 6.55 18.81 15.73
N ALA A 107 6.19 19.79 14.90
CA ALA A 107 4.97 19.76 14.12
C ALA A 107 4.95 18.61 13.10
N ASP A 108 6.08 18.33 12.44
CA ASP A 108 6.18 17.25 11.46
C ASP A 108 6.08 15.89 12.15
N MET A 109 6.73 15.75 13.31
CA MET A 109 6.67 14.52 14.11
C MET A 109 5.24 14.25 14.60
N LEU A 110 4.54 15.27 15.10
CA LEU A 110 3.14 15.16 15.50
C LEU A 110 2.25 14.80 14.31
N GLN A 111 2.45 15.43 13.15
CA GLN A 111 1.71 15.12 11.92
C GLN A 111 1.91 13.65 11.51
N ALA A 112 3.15 13.17 11.49
CA ALA A 112 3.46 11.78 11.15
C ALA A 112 2.86 10.80 12.17
N GLN A 113 2.88 11.12 13.47
CA GLN A 113 2.23 10.32 14.50
C GLN A 113 0.71 10.26 14.33
N HIS A 114 0.07 11.38 13.99
CA HIS A 114 -1.36 11.42 13.70
C HIS A 114 -1.72 10.57 12.48
N MET A 115 -0.94 10.65 11.39
CA MET A 115 -1.12 9.80 10.21
C MET A 115 -1.01 8.32 10.58
N ALA A 116 0.03 7.94 11.33
CA ALA A 116 0.22 6.57 11.76
C ALA A 116 -0.91 6.07 12.68
N HIS A 117 -1.42 6.92 13.57
CA HIS A 117 -2.57 6.60 14.41
C HIS A 117 -3.85 6.40 13.59
N ALA A 118 -4.10 7.26 12.60
CA ALA A 118 -5.25 7.14 11.70
C ALA A 118 -5.23 5.81 10.92
N VAL A 119 -4.07 5.43 10.38
CA VAL A 119 -3.85 4.13 9.71
C VAL A 119 -4.10 2.95 10.64
N ARG A 120 -3.56 2.97 11.87
CA ARG A 120 -3.81 1.89 12.86
C ARG A 120 -5.28 1.76 13.20
N ARG A 121 -5.98 2.88 13.35
CA ARG A 121 -7.42 2.91 13.62
C ARG A 121 -8.20 2.30 12.45
N ASP A 122 -7.83 2.60 11.21
CA ASP A 122 -8.49 2.03 10.03
C ASP A 122 -8.25 0.52 9.93
N ILE A 123 -7.01 0.06 10.15
CA ILE A 123 -6.71 -1.38 10.27
C ILE A 123 -7.58 -2.03 11.35
N HIS A 124 -7.71 -1.42 12.53
CA HIS A 124 -8.54 -1.95 13.61
C HIS A 124 -10.03 -2.00 13.22
N LYS A 125 -10.56 -0.94 12.59
CA LYS A 125 -11.93 -0.90 12.10
C LYS A 125 -12.19 -1.98 11.06
N MET A 126 -11.28 -2.16 10.10
CA MET A 126 -11.41 -3.19 9.08
C MET A 126 -11.46 -4.60 9.70
N LYS A 127 -10.63 -4.88 10.72
CA LYS A 127 -10.69 -6.16 11.45
C LYS A 127 -12.03 -6.40 12.15
N ALA A 128 -12.61 -5.34 12.72
CA ALA A 128 -13.82 -5.44 13.54
C ALA A 128 -15.12 -5.43 12.71
N ASN A 129 -15.13 -4.70 11.59
CA ASN A 129 -16.35 -4.35 10.88
C ASN A 129 -16.49 -5.04 9.51
N LEU A 130 -15.47 -5.74 9.02
CA LEU A 130 -15.57 -6.49 7.77
C LEU A 130 -16.66 -7.56 7.89
N ARG A 131 -17.78 -7.34 7.20
CA ARG A 131 -18.83 -8.34 7.03
C ARG A 131 -18.46 -9.25 5.88
N ARG A 132 -18.66 -10.55 6.09
CA ARG A 132 -18.43 -11.59 5.11
C ARG A 132 -19.73 -12.30 4.81
N HIS A 133 -19.93 -12.62 3.55
CA HIS A 133 -21.05 -13.36 3.01
C HIS A 133 -20.51 -14.69 2.49
N ALA A 134 -21.08 -15.79 2.96
CA ALA A 134 -20.81 -17.11 2.42
C ALA A 134 -21.69 -17.33 1.20
N LEU A 135 -21.10 -17.73 0.08
CA LEU A 135 -21.81 -18.07 -1.15
C LEU A 135 -21.13 -19.25 -1.85
N ARG A 136 -21.72 -19.69 -2.96
CA ARG A 136 -21.14 -20.69 -3.86
C ARG A 136 -20.80 -20.03 -5.19
N ASP A 137 -19.62 -20.34 -5.73
CA ASP A 137 -19.27 -19.89 -7.08
C ASP A 137 -19.98 -20.70 -8.16
N ALA A 138 -19.71 -20.38 -9.43
CA ALA A 138 -20.30 -21.05 -10.58
C ALA A 138 -20.00 -22.57 -10.63
N GLN A 139 -18.94 -23.03 -9.98
CA GLN A 139 -18.55 -24.44 -9.86
C GLN A 139 -19.14 -25.12 -8.62
N GLY A 140 -19.89 -24.38 -7.80
CA GLY A 140 -20.49 -24.87 -6.56
C GLY A 140 -19.54 -24.88 -5.37
N GLU A 141 -18.34 -24.33 -5.51
CA GLU A 141 -17.31 -24.30 -4.47
C GLU A 141 -17.59 -23.20 -3.44
N ALA A 142 -17.25 -23.47 -2.18
CA ALA A 142 -17.47 -22.50 -1.10
C ALA A 142 -16.54 -21.28 -1.25
N LEU A 143 -17.13 -20.10 -1.25
CA LEU A 143 -16.44 -18.83 -1.35
C LEU A 143 -17.02 -17.84 -0.34
N GLU A 144 -16.15 -17.19 0.43
CA GLU A 144 -16.56 -16.06 1.26
C GLU A 144 -16.11 -14.73 0.68
N VAL A 145 -16.98 -13.74 0.72
CA VAL A 145 -16.72 -12.42 0.14
C VAL A 145 -17.10 -11.32 1.10
N GLY A 146 -16.40 -10.19 1.05
CA GLY A 146 -16.76 -9.01 1.82
C GLY A 146 -16.32 -7.73 1.13
N GLY A 147 -17.04 -6.65 1.44
CA GLY A 147 -16.70 -5.30 1.01
C GLY A 147 -16.26 -4.47 2.19
N TYR A 148 -15.26 -3.62 1.99
CA TYR A 148 -14.87 -2.61 2.97
C TYR A 148 -14.33 -1.38 2.24
N GLU A 149 -14.69 -0.19 2.74
CA GLU A 149 -14.15 1.07 2.26
C GLU A 149 -13.12 1.60 3.26
N PRO A 150 -11.82 1.32 3.06
CA PRO A 150 -10.78 1.83 3.92
C PRO A 150 -10.56 3.33 3.69
N ALA A 151 -10.20 4.03 4.76
CA ALA A 151 -9.80 5.43 4.68
C ALA A 151 -8.35 5.60 4.18
N HIS A 152 -7.56 4.52 4.19
CA HIS A 152 -6.13 4.51 3.92
C HIS A 152 -5.72 3.27 3.10
N HIS A 153 -4.48 3.24 2.59
CA HIS A 153 -3.95 2.15 1.77
C HIS A 153 -3.59 0.89 2.61
N VAL A 154 -4.57 0.30 3.30
CA VAL A 154 -4.32 -0.73 4.35
C VAL A 154 -4.46 -2.18 3.89
N VAL A 155 -5.04 -2.41 2.70
CA VAL A 155 -5.44 -3.74 2.23
C VAL A 155 -4.28 -4.73 2.19
N GLU A 156 -3.15 -4.34 1.60
CA GLU A 156 -1.97 -5.21 1.50
C GLU A 156 -1.34 -5.49 2.88
N ALA A 157 -1.36 -4.49 3.77
CA ALA A 157 -0.82 -4.60 5.12
C ALA A 157 -1.67 -5.52 6.03
N ILE A 158 -3.00 -5.51 5.87
CA ILE A 158 -3.91 -6.31 6.71
C ILE A 158 -4.20 -7.70 6.15
N ALA A 159 -4.06 -7.92 4.84
CA ALA A 159 -4.39 -9.21 4.20
C ALA A 159 -3.73 -10.45 4.87
N PRO A 160 -2.45 -10.42 5.31
CA PRO A 160 -1.86 -11.56 6.02
C PRO A 160 -2.52 -11.88 7.37
N TRP A 161 -3.16 -10.91 8.02
CA TRP A 161 -3.93 -11.14 9.24
C TRP A 161 -5.21 -11.91 8.93
N PHE A 162 -5.92 -11.54 7.86
CA PHE A 162 -7.12 -12.26 7.41
C PHE A 162 -6.80 -13.67 6.95
N ALA A 163 -5.71 -13.88 6.19
CA ALA A 163 -5.28 -15.21 5.74
C ALA A 163 -5.04 -16.21 6.89
N LYS A 164 -4.68 -15.71 8.08
CA LYS A 164 -4.45 -16.52 9.28
C LYS A 164 -5.71 -16.76 10.12
N ARG A 165 -6.79 -16.00 9.88
CA ARG A 165 -7.98 -15.98 10.76
C ARG A 165 -9.28 -16.37 10.06
N ILE A 166 -9.36 -16.21 8.75
CA ILE A 166 -10.49 -16.69 7.97
C ILE A 166 -10.26 -18.17 7.69
N GLU A 167 -11.17 -19.01 8.17
CA GLU A 167 -11.09 -20.47 8.04
C GLU A 167 -11.50 -20.96 6.65
N ALA A 168 -12.30 -20.17 5.91
CA ALA A 168 -12.74 -20.51 4.57
C ALA A 168 -11.51 -20.69 3.64
N PRO A 169 -11.47 -21.77 2.83
CA PRO A 169 -10.33 -22.08 1.98
C PRO A 169 -10.14 -21.06 0.85
N ARG A 170 -11.23 -20.42 0.45
CA ARG A 170 -11.30 -19.37 -0.57
C ARG A 170 -12.10 -18.20 -0.02
N TRP A 171 -11.50 -17.02 -0.07
CA TRP A 171 -12.19 -15.79 0.30
C TRP A 171 -11.68 -14.60 -0.51
N ALA A 172 -12.50 -13.56 -0.63
CA ALA A 172 -12.11 -12.28 -1.24
C ALA A 172 -12.64 -11.08 -0.46
N ILE A 173 -11.85 -10.01 -0.46
CA ILE A 173 -12.21 -8.72 0.11
C ILE A 173 -12.04 -7.67 -0.99
N PHE A 174 -13.11 -6.93 -1.24
CA PHE A 174 -13.16 -5.88 -2.24
C PHE A 174 -13.10 -4.51 -1.57
N THR A 175 -12.26 -3.63 -2.12
CA THR A 175 -12.19 -2.22 -1.69
C THR A 175 -12.03 -1.32 -2.91
N PRO A 176 -12.24 0.01 -2.79
CA PRO A 176 -12.16 0.95 -3.91
C PRO A 176 -10.82 1.02 -4.64
N GLU A 177 -9.72 0.82 -3.92
CA GLU A 177 -8.39 1.00 -4.50
C GLU A 177 -7.69 -0.32 -4.80
N ARG A 178 -7.92 -1.35 -3.96
CA ARG A 178 -7.24 -2.64 -4.07
C ARG A 178 -8.12 -3.76 -3.55
N SER A 179 -8.25 -4.83 -4.30
CA SER A 179 -8.93 -6.04 -3.83
C SER A 179 -7.91 -7.12 -3.49
N VAL A 180 -8.29 -8.05 -2.63
CA VAL A 180 -7.46 -9.21 -2.29
C VAL A 180 -8.31 -10.46 -2.23
N ARG A 181 -7.81 -11.55 -2.81
CA ARG A 181 -8.34 -12.91 -2.57
C ARG A 181 -7.29 -13.78 -1.91
N CYS A 182 -7.76 -14.78 -1.18
CA CYS A 182 -6.95 -15.87 -0.67
C CYS A 182 -7.46 -17.19 -1.23
N GLU A 183 -6.53 -18.02 -1.66
CA GLU A 183 -6.81 -19.37 -2.14
C GLU A 183 -5.74 -20.32 -1.59
N GLY A 184 -6.14 -21.28 -0.76
CA GLY A 184 -5.20 -22.21 -0.12
C GLY A 184 -4.13 -21.51 0.71
N GLY A 185 -4.47 -20.39 1.36
CA GLY A 185 -3.54 -19.58 2.16
C GLY A 185 -2.64 -18.63 1.35
N ARG A 186 -2.72 -18.64 0.01
CA ARG A 186 -1.96 -17.73 -0.86
C ARG A 186 -2.78 -16.49 -1.17
N LEU A 187 -2.19 -15.32 -0.94
CA LEU A 187 -2.81 -14.03 -1.22
C LEU A 187 -2.55 -13.59 -2.66
N HIS A 188 -3.60 -13.14 -3.33
CA HIS A 188 -3.58 -12.57 -4.68
C HIS A 188 -4.26 -11.22 -4.65
N PHE A 189 -3.58 -10.19 -5.14
CA PHE A 189 -4.10 -8.83 -5.17
C PHE A 189 -4.63 -8.49 -6.56
N GLY A 190 -5.78 -7.83 -6.60
CA GLY A 190 -6.48 -7.42 -7.82
C GLY A 190 -6.76 -5.91 -7.84
N PRO A 191 -7.34 -5.39 -8.93
CA PRO A 191 -7.78 -4.00 -8.99
C PRO A 191 -8.84 -3.70 -7.92
N GLY A 192 -8.98 -2.41 -7.58
CA GLY A 192 -10.06 -1.94 -6.75
C GLY A 192 -11.42 -1.98 -7.47
N VAL A 193 -12.49 -1.92 -6.70
CA VAL A 193 -13.88 -1.87 -7.19
C VAL A 193 -14.50 -0.55 -6.79
N PRO A 194 -14.94 0.31 -7.73
CA PRO A 194 -15.57 1.59 -7.41
C PRO A 194 -16.65 1.47 -6.35
N VAL A 195 -16.73 2.43 -5.43
CA VAL A 195 -17.70 2.42 -4.31
C VAL A 195 -19.14 2.18 -4.77
N ALA A 196 -19.53 2.80 -5.89
CA ALA A 196 -20.86 2.67 -6.47
C ALA A 196 -21.21 1.25 -6.96
N GLU A 197 -20.19 0.41 -7.16
CA GLU A 197 -20.33 -0.95 -7.69
C GLU A 197 -19.99 -2.02 -6.64
N LEU A 198 -19.45 -1.62 -5.49
CA LEU A 198 -19.27 -2.51 -4.36
C LEU A 198 -20.65 -2.92 -3.83
N PRO A 199 -20.95 -4.21 -3.73
CA PRO A 199 -22.16 -4.65 -3.06
C PRO A 199 -22.15 -4.15 -1.61
N GLY A 200 -23.28 -3.60 -1.16
CA GLY A 200 -23.45 -3.19 0.22
C GLY A 200 -23.51 -4.38 1.17
N ASN A 201 -23.62 -4.11 2.47
CA ASN A 201 -23.74 -5.15 3.50
C ASN A 201 -24.98 -6.05 3.33
N ASP A 202 -25.97 -5.61 2.56
CA ASP A 202 -27.19 -6.38 2.24
C ASP A 202 -27.21 -6.82 0.77
N GLY A 203 -26.04 -6.83 0.12
CA GLY A 203 -25.88 -7.26 -1.28
C GLY A 203 -26.23 -8.73 -1.47
N THR A 204 -26.84 -9.04 -2.62
CA THR A 204 -27.26 -10.41 -2.96
C THR A 204 -26.06 -11.28 -3.35
N GLU A 205 -26.21 -12.60 -3.24
CA GLU A 205 -25.17 -13.55 -3.67
C GLU A 205 -24.73 -13.31 -5.12
N SER A 206 -25.67 -13.04 -6.03
CA SER A 206 -25.38 -12.77 -7.44
C SER A 206 -24.57 -11.49 -7.65
N GLN A 207 -24.82 -10.42 -6.87
CA GLN A 207 -24.04 -9.19 -6.94
C GLN A 207 -22.59 -9.40 -6.49
N TRP A 208 -22.42 -10.15 -5.40
CA TRP A 208 -21.11 -10.50 -4.89
C TRP A 208 -20.33 -11.41 -5.84
N LEU A 209 -20.99 -12.42 -6.43
CA LEU A 209 -20.36 -13.32 -7.39
C LEU A 209 -19.93 -12.58 -8.65
N ALA A 210 -20.78 -11.72 -9.21
CA ALA A 210 -20.42 -10.88 -10.36
C ALA A 210 -19.22 -9.95 -10.05
N CYS A 211 -19.16 -9.40 -8.83
CA CYS A 211 -18.03 -8.61 -8.38
C CYS A 211 -16.73 -9.45 -8.31
N TYR A 212 -16.81 -10.66 -7.76
CA TYR A 212 -15.69 -11.59 -7.70
C TYR A 212 -15.18 -11.98 -9.09
N GLU A 213 -16.08 -12.37 -10.00
CA GLU A 213 -15.72 -12.75 -11.36
C GLU A 213 -15.06 -11.59 -12.10
N ARG A 214 -15.59 -10.38 -11.97
CA ARG A 214 -15.01 -9.21 -12.63
C ARG A 214 -13.58 -8.89 -12.17
N VAL A 215 -13.26 -9.09 -10.90
CA VAL A 215 -11.95 -8.73 -10.34
C VAL A 215 -10.94 -9.88 -10.44
N PHE A 216 -11.41 -11.13 -10.33
CA PHE A 216 -10.58 -12.29 -10.11
C PHE A 216 -10.87 -13.49 -11.01
N ALA A 217 -11.90 -13.46 -11.87
CA ALA A 217 -12.03 -14.51 -12.87
C ALA A 217 -10.79 -14.48 -13.77
N PRO A 218 -10.29 -15.65 -14.18
CA PRO A 218 -9.28 -15.70 -15.21
C PRO A 218 -9.83 -15.02 -16.47
N HIS A 219 -9.21 -13.91 -16.90
CA HIS A 219 -9.35 -13.52 -18.30
C HIS A 219 -8.89 -14.72 -19.12
N ASP A 220 -9.78 -15.22 -19.95
CA ASP A 220 -9.67 -16.53 -20.56
C ASP A 220 -8.33 -16.71 -21.29
N LYS A 221 -7.82 -17.94 -21.28
CA LYS A 221 -6.65 -18.38 -22.02
C LYS A 221 -6.92 -18.24 -23.52
N SER A 222 -6.68 -17.07 -24.09
CA SER A 222 -6.68 -16.85 -25.55
C SER A 222 -5.27 -16.54 -26.03
N ALA A 223 -4.40 -17.57 -26.03
CA ALA A 223 -3.22 -17.71 -26.92
C ALA A 223 -2.36 -18.91 -26.48
N ALA A 224 -2.80 -20.13 -26.77
CA ALA A 224 -1.91 -21.29 -26.94
C ALA A 224 -2.65 -22.47 -27.59
N ASP A 225 -3.43 -22.18 -28.63
CA ASP A 225 -3.81 -23.12 -29.68
C ASP A 225 -3.84 -22.28 -30.98
N ALA A 226 -2.65 -21.96 -31.48
CA ALA A 226 -2.39 -21.44 -32.82
C ALA A 226 -0.95 -21.75 -33.22
#